data_AF-A0A9X2E4W8-F1
#
_entry.id   AF-A0A9X2E4W8-F1
#
_cell.length_a   1.000
_cell.length_b   1.000
_cell.length_c   1.000
_cell.angle_alpha   90.00
_cell.angle_beta   90.00
_cell.angle_gamma   90.00
#
_symmetry.space_group_name_H-M   'P 1'
#
loop_
_entity.id
_entity.type
_entity.pdbx_description
1 polymer ?
#
loop_
_entity_poly.entity_id
_entity_poly.type
_entity_poly.pdbx_seq_one_letter_code
_entity_poly.pdbx_strand_id
1 'polypeptide(L)'
;MSSTSARLATALFAVAALTGIGAQPVAADPVADAIPAGVEASFLVFDRATGDSGVQFGAHKQYRSASVVKLLIALDYLESHDPQSIPADDLARLQAMLRSSDDDAASYLWVVGGWDEIVKRTAAKLGLADTAPPASRGMWGYTAISAADVVTVYRYILDKANPAVRQFIMSNLHEATKCAQDGFDQYFGIPRAFDRPWAVKQGWSGFGDAPDGACTPEAPSPRIPHDVIRRSTDGPFTLSPDGIVESAPTRRSAPGDAPAIDLKKRAMHTTGTVGIQDKKIVVVLTLEPTDTSWEVSAQRITLLTKAVGHAAPDARSGTGNR
;
A
#
# COMPACT_ATOMS: atom_id res chain seq x y z
N MET A 1 11.81 -15.62 -87.80
CA MET A 1 10.74 -14.96 -87.03
C MET A 1 10.07 -16.03 -86.17
N SER A 2 10.09 -15.81 -84.85
CA SER A 2 9.64 -16.58 -83.67
C SER A 2 8.51 -17.61 -83.88
N SER A 3 8.62 -18.89 -83.49
CA SER A 3 8.66 -19.51 -82.13
C SER A 3 7.53 -19.08 -81.20
N THR A 4 6.62 -20.00 -80.85
CA THR A 4 6.39 -20.44 -79.45
C THR A 4 5.40 -21.61 -79.33
N SER A 5 5.81 -22.64 -78.58
CA SER A 5 4.99 -23.75 -78.10
C SER A 5 4.30 -23.38 -76.78
N ALA A 6 3.03 -23.72 -76.62
CA ALA A 6 2.28 -23.56 -75.36
C ALA A 6 2.52 -24.77 -74.42
N ARG A 7 2.89 -24.50 -73.16
CA ARG A 7 2.99 -25.50 -72.08
C ARG A 7 1.82 -25.37 -71.11
N LEU A 8 1.29 -26.53 -70.72
CA LEU A 8 0.33 -26.75 -69.63
C LEU A 8 0.83 -26.16 -68.30
N ALA A 9 -0.08 -25.55 -67.54
CA ALA A 9 0.13 -25.21 -66.14
C ALA A 9 -0.71 -26.15 -65.25
N THR A 10 -0.04 -26.98 -64.46
CA THR A 10 -0.62 -27.82 -63.40
C THR A 10 -0.64 -27.00 -62.11
N ALA A 11 -1.82 -26.81 -61.52
CA ALA A 11 -1.98 -26.15 -60.22
C ALA A 11 -1.72 -27.14 -59.08
N LEU A 12 -0.71 -26.86 -58.23
CA LEU A 12 -0.50 -27.54 -56.95
C LEU A 12 -1.36 -26.87 -55.86
N PHE A 13 -2.23 -27.64 -55.20
CA PHE A 13 -2.84 -27.25 -53.94
C PHE A 13 -1.88 -27.60 -52.79
N ALA A 14 -1.37 -26.58 -52.10
CA ALA A 14 -0.63 -26.75 -50.85
C ALA A 14 -1.63 -26.85 -49.68
N VAL A 15 -1.67 -27.99 -49.01
CA VAL A 15 -2.38 -28.18 -47.74
C VAL A 15 -1.48 -27.66 -46.62
N ALA A 16 -1.84 -26.52 -46.02
CA ALA A 16 -1.17 -26.00 -44.83
C ALA A 16 -1.62 -26.81 -43.61
N ALA A 17 -0.69 -27.50 -42.96
CA ALA A 17 -0.91 -28.11 -41.65
C ALA A 17 -1.00 -27.01 -40.59
N LEU A 18 -2.19 -26.80 -40.02
CA LEU A 18 -2.37 -26.01 -38.81
C LEU A 18 -1.84 -26.82 -37.62
N THR A 19 -0.63 -26.52 -37.18
CA THR A 19 -0.14 -26.93 -35.86
C THR A 19 -0.92 -26.14 -34.81
N GLY A 20 -1.76 -26.85 -34.05
CA GLY A 20 -2.41 -26.28 -32.87
C GLY A 20 -1.36 -25.82 -31.88
N ILE A 21 -1.34 -24.51 -31.61
CA ILE A 21 -0.66 -23.96 -30.45
C ILE A 21 -1.49 -24.42 -29.25
N GLY A 22 -1.11 -25.55 -28.66
CA GLY A 22 -1.64 -25.94 -27.36
C GLY A 22 -1.30 -24.83 -26.37
N ALA A 23 -2.32 -24.21 -25.78
CA ALA A 23 -2.12 -23.32 -24.65
C ALA A 23 -1.34 -24.10 -23.59
N GLN A 24 -0.11 -23.67 -23.29
CA GLN A 24 0.61 -24.22 -22.16
C GLN A 24 -0.25 -23.98 -20.91
N PRO A 25 -0.44 -24.98 -20.04
CA PRO A 25 -1.08 -24.73 -18.76
C PRO A 25 -0.28 -23.63 -18.06
N VAL A 26 -0.95 -22.52 -17.74
CA VAL A 26 -0.38 -21.46 -16.91
C VAL A 26 0.02 -22.15 -15.61
N ALA A 27 1.33 -22.21 -15.33
CA ALA A 27 1.81 -22.75 -14.07
C ALA A 27 1.13 -21.96 -12.95
N ALA A 28 0.46 -22.66 -12.04
CA ALA A 28 -0.16 -22.03 -10.88
C ALA A 28 0.91 -21.21 -10.14
N ASP A 29 0.61 -19.94 -9.84
CA ASP A 29 1.43 -19.14 -8.96
C ASP A 29 1.21 -19.67 -7.54
N PRO A 30 2.20 -20.33 -6.90
CA PRO A 30 2.01 -20.96 -5.60
C PRO A 30 1.66 -19.95 -4.50
N VAL A 31 1.85 -18.65 -4.73
CA VAL A 31 1.41 -17.60 -3.82
C VAL A 31 -0.06 -17.24 -4.04
N ALA A 32 -0.54 -17.26 -5.28
CA ALA A 32 -1.96 -17.04 -5.58
C ALA A 32 -2.84 -18.16 -4.99
N ASP A 33 -2.35 -19.39 -4.95
CA ASP A 33 -3.02 -20.52 -4.30
C ASP A 33 -3.13 -20.37 -2.78
N ALA A 34 -2.31 -19.51 -2.16
CA ALA A 34 -2.37 -19.20 -0.74
C ALA A 34 -3.46 -18.17 -0.39
N ILE A 35 -4.14 -17.58 -1.38
CA ILE A 35 -5.23 -16.62 -1.16
C ILE A 35 -6.48 -17.39 -0.69
N PRO A 36 -7.00 -17.13 0.52
CA PRO A 36 -8.17 -17.84 1.02
C PRO A 36 -9.43 -17.56 0.17
N ALA A 37 -10.34 -18.53 0.08
CA ALA A 37 -11.59 -18.35 -0.65
C ALA A 37 -12.39 -17.14 -0.10
N GLY A 38 -12.89 -16.30 -1.02
CA GLY A 38 -13.63 -15.08 -0.69
C GLY A 38 -12.76 -13.87 -0.32
N VAL A 39 -11.44 -14.05 -0.20
CA VAL A 39 -10.48 -12.96 0.02
C VAL A 39 -10.00 -12.44 -1.32
N GLU A 40 -9.98 -11.11 -1.45
CA GLU A 40 -9.27 -10.47 -2.53
C GLU A 40 -7.88 -10.10 -2.03
N ALA A 41 -6.85 -10.38 -2.82
CA ALA A 41 -5.49 -10.00 -2.47
C ALA A 41 -4.72 -9.47 -3.69
N SER A 42 -3.80 -8.56 -3.41
CA SER A 42 -2.73 -8.15 -4.31
C SER A 42 -1.43 -8.10 -3.52
N PHE A 43 -0.34 -8.46 -4.18
CA PHE A 43 0.99 -8.34 -3.58
C PHE A 43 2.04 -7.95 -4.60
N LEU A 44 3.10 -7.34 -4.13
CA LEU A 44 4.30 -7.08 -4.91
C LEU A 44 5.52 -7.09 -3.98
N VAL A 45 6.57 -7.78 -4.40
CA VAL A 45 7.90 -7.73 -3.78
C VAL A 45 8.87 -7.06 -4.74
N PHE A 46 9.58 -6.04 -4.28
CA PHE A 46 10.68 -5.43 -5.00
C PHE A 46 11.99 -5.71 -4.30
N ASP A 47 12.91 -6.43 -4.95
CA ASP A 47 14.26 -6.65 -4.46
C ASP A 47 15.15 -5.47 -4.90
N ARG A 48 15.60 -4.65 -3.95
CA ARG A 48 16.38 -3.44 -4.24
C ARG A 48 17.81 -3.74 -4.68
N ALA A 49 18.35 -4.91 -4.35
CA ALA A 49 19.71 -5.28 -4.75
C ALA A 49 19.77 -5.65 -6.24
N THR A 50 18.70 -6.28 -6.76
CA THR A 50 18.62 -6.75 -8.14
C THR A 50 17.76 -5.86 -9.04
N GLY A 51 16.88 -5.05 -8.46
CA GLY A 51 15.84 -4.30 -9.17
C GLY A 51 14.66 -5.15 -9.65
N ASP A 52 14.56 -6.40 -9.16
CA ASP A 52 13.55 -7.36 -9.63
C ASP A 52 12.19 -7.20 -8.91
N SER A 53 11.12 -7.53 -9.62
CA SER A 53 9.73 -7.57 -9.14
C SER A 53 9.01 -8.88 -9.50
N GLY A 54 9.77 -9.98 -9.61
CA GLY A 54 9.27 -11.28 -10.09
C GLY A 54 8.15 -11.92 -9.26
N VAL A 55 7.93 -11.47 -8.01
CA VAL A 55 6.83 -11.92 -7.14
C VAL A 55 5.78 -10.83 -7.05
N GLN A 56 4.73 -10.95 -7.85
CA GLN A 56 3.62 -10.01 -7.88
C GLN A 56 2.32 -10.67 -8.32
N PHE A 57 1.20 -10.16 -7.80
CA PHE A 57 -0.15 -10.55 -8.21
C PHE A 57 -1.08 -9.35 -8.08
N GLY A 58 -1.84 -9.06 -9.14
CA GLY A 58 -2.80 -7.95 -9.15
C GLY A 58 -2.17 -6.60 -8.77
N ALA A 59 -0.92 -6.35 -9.16
CA ALA A 59 -0.11 -5.24 -8.64
C ALA A 59 -0.73 -3.85 -8.82
N HIS A 60 -1.51 -3.65 -9.89
CA HIS A 60 -2.20 -2.40 -10.23
C HIS A 60 -3.67 -2.35 -9.76
N LYS A 61 -4.16 -3.40 -9.10
CA LYS A 61 -5.51 -3.37 -8.55
C LYS A 61 -5.57 -2.37 -7.40
N GLN A 62 -6.58 -1.51 -7.44
CA GLN A 62 -6.80 -0.49 -6.41
C GLN A 62 -7.49 -1.05 -5.16
N TYR A 63 -7.03 -0.61 -4.01
CA TYR A 63 -7.59 -0.86 -2.68
C TYR A 63 -7.74 0.48 -1.96
N ARG A 64 -8.66 0.55 -1.00
CA ARG A 64 -8.61 1.66 -0.04
C ARG A 64 -7.37 1.52 0.83
N SER A 65 -6.67 2.61 1.08
CA SER A 65 -5.38 2.57 1.75
C SER A 65 -5.42 2.19 3.21
N ALA A 66 -6.54 2.51 3.88
CA ALA A 66 -6.57 2.69 5.31
C ALA A 66 -5.35 3.51 5.76
N SER A 67 -4.68 3.09 6.83
CA SER A 67 -3.50 3.77 7.38
C SER A 67 -2.23 3.73 6.52
N VAL A 68 -2.20 3.05 5.37
CA VAL A 68 -1.02 3.08 4.47
C VAL A 68 -0.80 4.48 3.87
N VAL A 69 -1.85 5.28 3.68
CA VAL A 69 -1.75 6.67 3.17
C VAL A 69 -0.89 7.58 4.04
N LYS A 70 -0.69 7.23 5.32
CA LYS A 70 0.14 8.00 6.25
C LYS A 70 1.59 8.13 5.76
N LEU A 71 2.05 7.25 4.86
CA LEU A 71 3.31 7.41 4.13
C LEU A 71 3.29 8.65 3.21
N LEU A 72 2.20 8.89 2.49
CA LEU A 72 2.04 10.06 1.63
C LEU A 72 1.91 11.34 2.45
N ILE A 73 1.17 11.29 3.57
CA ILE A 73 1.03 12.42 4.50
C ILE A 73 2.40 12.82 5.05
N ALA A 74 3.17 11.85 5.56
CA ALA A 74 4.49 12.13 6.10
C ALA A 74 5.47 12.65 5.05
N LEU A 75 5.48 12.03 3.86
CA LEU A 75 6.36 12.44 2.77
C LEU A 75 6.07 13.88 2.31
N ASP A 76 4.79 14.18 2.02
CA ASP A 76 4.38 15.51 1.57
C ASP A 76 4.66 16.58 2.62
N TYR A 77 4.33 16.32 3.90
CA TYR A 77 4.60 17.26 4.98
C TYR A 77 6.10 17.53 5.14
N LEU A 78 6.93 16.48 5.22
CA LEU A 78 8.37 16.63 5.44
C LEU A 78 9.10 17.30 4.26
N GLU A 79 8.62 17.13 3.04
CA GLU A 79 9.24 17.73 1.85
C GLU A 79 8.70 19.12 1.48
N SER A 80 7.56 19.52 2.04
CA SER A 80 6.98 20.86 1.88
C SER A 80 7.47 21.87 2.92
N HIS A 81 8.23 21.42 3.92
CA HIS A 81 8.75 22.27 4.99
C HIS A 81 10.28 22.28 4.99
N ASP A 82 10.87 23.40 5.45
CA ASP A 82 12.29 23.41 5.80
C ASP A 82 12.50 22.50 7.02
N PRO A 83 13.34 21.43 6.92
CA PRO A 83 13.59 20.51 8.02
C PRO A 83 14.04 21.17 9.33
N GLN A 84 14.67 22.35 9.27
CA GLN A 84 15.10 23.10 10.46
C GLN A 84 13.97 23.88 11.15
N SER A 85 12.83 24.02 10.49
CA SER A 85 11.70 24.84 10.93
C SER A 85 10.47 24.04 11.34
N ILE A 86 10.49 22.71 11.19
CA ILE A 86 9.34 21.87 11.53
C ILE A 86 9.05 21.97 13.04
N PRO A 87 7.82 22.34 13.44
CA PRO A 87 7.45 22.40 14.85
C PRO A 87 7.65 21.06 15.55
N ALA A 88 8.20 21.09 16.78
CA ALA A 88 8.43 19.88 17.57
C ALA A 88 7.15 19.06 17.79
N ASP A 89 6.02 19.74 17.93
CA ASP A 89 4.70 19.14 18.05
C ASP A 89 4.30 18.35 16.79
N ASP A 90 4.60 18.88 15.60
CA ASP A 90 4.29 18.21 14.34
C ASP A 90 5.24 17.03 14.10
N LEU A 91 6.51 17.12 14.52
CA LEU A 91 7.41 15.97 14.56
C LEU A 91 6.88 14.86 15.47
N ALA A 92 6.38 15.19 16.67
CA ALA A 92 5.77 14.21 17.57
C ALA A 92 4.51 13.56 16.96
N ARG A 93 3.69 14.32 16.22
CA ARG A 93 2.53 13.78 15.48
C ARG A 93 2.94 12.85 14.36
N LEU A 94 3.94 13.23 13.56
CA LEU A 94 4.50 12.37 12.51
C LEU A 94 5.07 11.07 13.10
N GLN A 95 5.79 11.15 14.22
CA GLN A 95 6.32 9.97 14.92
C GLN A 95 5.20 9.03 15.36
N ALA A 96 4.18 9.53 16.08
CA ALA A 96 3.03 8.73 16.52
C ALA A 96 2.26 8.13 15.33
N MET A 97 2.01 8.93 14.29
CA MET A 97 1.33 8.50 13.06
C MET A 97 2.08 7.36 12.34
N LEU A 98 3.42 7.41 12.29
CA LEU A 98 4.22 6.39 11.62
C LEU A 98 4.43 5.13 12.49
N ARG A 99 4.61 5.29 13.80
CA ARG A 99 4.91 4.18 14.72
C ARG A 99 3.68 3.43 15.22
N SER A 100 2.72 4.15 15.79
CA SER A 100 1.51 3.59 16.41
C SER A 100 0.26 3.81 15.58
N SER A 101 0.42 4.31 14.34
CA SER A 101 -0.71 4.55 13.43
C SER A 101 -1.76 5.52 14.00
N ASP A 102 -1.37 6.49 14.82
CA ASP A 102 -2.29 7.45 15.44
C ASP A 102 -3.16 8.20 14.40
N ASP A 103 -4.49 8.06 14.52
CA ASP A 103 -5.49 8.60 13.59
C ASP A 103 -5.80 10.08 13.80
N ASP A 104 -5.67 10.57 15.03
CA ASP A 104 -5.88 11.98 15.34
C ASP A 104 -4.70 12.80 14.80
N ALA A 105 -3.47 12.29 14.93
CA ALA A 105 -2.27 12.84 14.32
C ALA A 105 -2.38 12.87 12.79
N ALA A 106 -2.83 11.78 12.18
CA ALA A 106 -3.06 11.74 10.73
C ALA A 106 -4.14 12.72 10.28
N SER A 107 -5.25 12.81 11.01
CA SER A 107 -6.34 13.74 10.70
C SER A 107 -5.89 15.19 10.81
N TYR A 108 -5.11 15.54 11.85
CA TYR A 108 -4.49 16.86 11.95
C TYR A 108 -3.56 17.14 10.76
N LEU A 109 -2.62 16.24 10.47
CA LEU A 109 -1.64 16.39 9.41
C LEU A 109 -2.28 16.45 8.01
N TRP A 110 -3.34 15.68 7.79
CA TRP A 110 -4.16 15.71 6.59
C TRP A 110 -4.79 17.09 6.35
N VAL A 111 -5.36 17.68 7.41
CA VAL A 111 -5.99 19.00 7.35
C VAL A 111 -4.96 20.08 7.06
N VAL A 112 -3.87 20.13 7.81
CA VAL A 112 -2.85 21.18 7.64
C VAL A 112 -2.11 21.03 6.30
N GLY A 113 -1.97 19.81 5.79
CA GLY A 113 -1.41 19.55 4.45
C GLY A 113 -2.37 19.85 3.30
N GLY A 114 -3.58 20.35 3.56
CA GLY A 114 -4.51 20.76 2.52
C GLY A 114 -5.34 19.61 1.95
N TRP A 115 -5.69 18.63 2.77
CA TRP A 115 -6.64 17.56 2.45
C TRP A 115 -6.16 16.65 1.30
N ASP A 116 -7.03 16.42 0.31
CA ASP A 116 -6.80 15.59 -0.87
C ASP A 116 -5.66 16.09 -1.77
N GLU A 117 -5.25 17.35 -1.62
CA GLU A 117 -4.10 17.90 -2.33
C GLU A 117 -2.78 17.18 -1.99
N ILE A 118 -2.65 16.60 -0.79
CA ILE A 118 -1.52 15.74 -0.41
C ILE A 118 -1.38 14.59 -1.41
N VAL A 119 -2.49 13.92 -1.71
CA VAL A 119 -2.50 12.77 -2.62
C VAL A 119 -2.22 13.21 -4.04
N LYS A 120 -2.81 14.32 -4.50
CA LYS A 120 -2.57 14.85 -5.85
C LYS A 120 -1.11 15.22 -6.07
N ARG A 121 -0.49 15.95 -5.12
CA ARG A 121 0.92 16.35 -5.20
C ARG A 121 1.85 15.15 -5.20
N THR A 122 1.66 14.21 -4.27
CA THR A 122 2.51 13.01 -4.17
C THR A 122 2.34 12.09 -5.38
N ALA A 123 1.10 11.85 -5.84
CA ALA A 123 0.85 11.04 -7.03
C ALA A 123 1.51 11.64 -8.28
N ALA A 124 1.34 12.95 -8.50
CA ALA A 124 1.98 13.63 -9.63
C ALA A 124 3.52 13.61 -9.53
N LYS A 125 4.07 13.84 -8.33
CA LYS A 125 5.52 13.87 -8.11
C LYS A 125 6.19 12.52 -8.33
N LEU A 126 5.55 11.44 -7.87
CA LEU A 126 6.11 10.09 -7.92
C LEU A 126 5.70 9.31 -9.17
N GLY A 127 4.70 9.82 -9.93
CA GLY A 127 4.12 9.11 -11.07
C GLY A 127 3.27 7.92 -10.65
N LEU A 128 2.52 8.05 -9.54
CA LEU A 128 1.64 7.00 -9.02
C LEU A 128 0.41 6.87 -9.92
N ALA A 129 0.27 5.73 -10.59
CA ALA A 129 -0.72 5.54 -11.65
C ALA A 129 -2.11 5.17 -11.12
N ASP A 130 -2.13 4.50 -9.97
CA ASP A 130 -3.33 3.90 -9.37
C ASP A 130 -3.72 4.63 -8.07
N THR A 131 -2.94 5.61 -7.62
CA THR A 131 -3.18 6.36 -6.38
C THR A 131 -4.04 7.56 -6.67
N ALA A 132 -5.18 7.66 -6.01
CA ALA A 132 -6.14 8.74 -6.21
C ALA A 132 -6.79 9.18 -4.90
N PRO A 133 -7.18 10.47 -4.78
CA PRO A 133 -7.80 11.00 -3.58
C PRO A 133 -9.14 10.30 -3.27
N PRO A 134 -9.57 10.30 -2.00
CA PRO A 134 -10.84 9.69 -1.62
C PRO A 134 -12.04 10.44 -2.25
N ALA A 135 -13.12 9.69 -2.53
CA ALA A 135 -14.35 10.27 -3.06
C ALA A 135 -14.97 11.34 -2.13
N SER A 136 -14.85 11.12 -0.82
CA SER A 136 -15.35 12.05 0.20
C SER A 136 -14.17 12.77 0.84
N ARG A 137 -14.24 14.11 0.86
CA ARG A 137 -13.24 14.94 1.55
C ARG A 137 -13.16 14.53 3.02
N GLY A 138 -11.94 14.49 3.55
CA GLY A 138 -11.67 14.11 4.94
C GLY A 138 -11.49 12.62 5.18
N MET A 139 -11.90 11.76 4.25
CA MET A 139 -11.75 10.30 4.36
C MET A 139 -10.37 9.83 3.88
N TRP A 140 -9.29 10.28 4.53
CA TRP A 140 -7.92 9.95 4.12
C TRP A 140 -7.69 8.43 4.01
N GLY A 141 -8.34 7.60 4.85
CA GLY A 141 -8.23 6.15 4.81
C GLY A 141 -8.83 5.52 3.54
N TYR A 142 -9.61 6.29 2.77
CA TYR A 142 -10.23 5.87 1.52
C TYR A 142 -9.46 6.36 0.29
N THR A 143 -8.25 6.87 0.45
CA THR A 143 -7.31 7.06 -0.66
C THR A 143 -7.11 5.73 -1.38
N ALA A 144 -7.27 5.71 -2.71
CA ALA A 144 -6.93 4.52 -3.47
C ALA A 144 -5.42 4.35 -3.53
N ILE A 145 -4.96 3.10 -3.42
CA ILE A 145 -3.57 2.68 -3.60
C ILE A 145 -3.53 1.36 -4.37
N SER A 146 -2.41 1.06 -5.02
CA SER A 146 -2.08 -0.27 -5.54
C SER A 146 -0.76 -0.76 -4.96
N ALA A 147 -0.48 -2.07 -5.10
CA ALA A 147 0.80 -2.61 -4.62
C ALA A 147 2.00 -2.01 -5.39
N ALA A 148 1.83 -1.76 -6.69
CA ALA A 148 2.85 -1.12 -7.53
C ALA A 148 3.17 0.31 -7.08
N ASP A 149 2.15 1.10 -6.76
CA ASP A 149 2.33 2.47 -6.31
C ASP A 149 2.94 2.53 -4.90
N VAL A 150 2.51 1.67 -3.98
CA VAL A 150 3.12 1.62 -2.63
C VAL A 150 4.60 1.24 -2.72
N VAL A 151 4.98 0.30 -3.59
CA VAL A 151 6.40 0.02 -3.84
C VAL A 151 7.13 1.24 -4.41
N THR A 152 6.51 1.98 -5.32
CA THR A 152 7.08 3.23 -5.86
C THR A 152 7.33 4.26 -4.76
N VAL A 153 6.40 4.39 -3.80
CA VAL A 153 6.55 5.26 -2.61
C VAL A 153 7.75 4.84 -1.76
N TYR A 154 7.88 3.55 -1.39
CA TYR A 154 9.02 3.07 -0.62
C TYR A 154 10.35 3.26 -1.36
N ARG A 155 10.40 2.98 -2.67
CA ARG A 155 11.59 3.23 -3.49
C ARG A 155 11.97 4.71 -3.50
N TYR A 156 10.99 5.61 -3.61
CA TYR A 156 11.26 7.04 -3.53
C TYR A 156 11.86 7.42 -2.17
N ILE A 157 11.25 6.99 -1.07
CA ILE A 157 11.73 7.27 0.30
C ILE A 157 13.17 6.75 0.48
N LEU A 158 13.46 5.52 0.05
CA LEU A 158 14.75 4.88 0.25
C LEU A 158 15.85 5.45 -0.65
N ASP A 159 15.55 5.71 -1.92
CA ASP A 159 16.58 5.93 -2.94
C ASP A 159 16.69 7.39 -3.41
N LYS A 160 15.63 8.20 -3.25
CA LYS A 160 15.54 9.54 -3.86
C LYS A 160 15.20 10.68 -2.90
N ALA A 161 14.47 10.42 -1.82
CA ALA A 161 14.10 11.46 -0.87
C ALA A 161 15.34 12.11 -0.23
N ASN A 162 15.19 13.34 0.28
CA ASN A 162 16.22 13.99 1.06
C ASN A 162 16.68 13.04 2.20
N PRO A 163 18.00 12.88 2.46
CA PRO A 163 18.49 11.95 3.49
C PRO A 163 17.87 12.13 4.87
N ALA A 164 17.54 13.37 5.28
CA ALA A 164 16.87 13.63 6.55
C ALA A 164 15.42 13.12 6.55
N VAL A 165 14.69 13.31 5.45
CA VAL A 165 13.32 12.80 5.26
C VAL A 165 13.31 11.27 5.26
N ARG A 166 14.22 10.65 4.49
CA ARG A 166 14.42 9.19 4.49
C ARG A 166 14.70 8.67 5.89
N GLN A 167 15.67 9.27 6.58
CA GLN A 167 16.07 8.86 7.93
C GLN A 167 14.89 8.97 8.89
N PHE A 168 14.16 10.08 8.86
CA PHE A 168 13.00 10.27 9.72
C PHE A 168 11.92 9.21 9.45
N ILE A 169 11.50 9.02 8.21
CA ILE A 169 10.43 8.06 7.90
C ILE A 169 10.86 6.64 8.25
N MET A 170 12.00 6.18 7.72
CA MET A 170 12.40 4.77 7.87
C MET A 170 12.74 4.40 9.31
N SER A 171 13.38 5.29 10.09
CA SER A 171 13.62 5.01 11.51
C SER A 171 12.32 4.87 12.31
N ASN A 172 11.31 5.68 12.02
CA ASN A 172 9.99 5.53 12.66
C ASN A 172 9.28 4.24 12.23
N LEU A 173 9.37 3.83 10.96
CA LEU A 173 8.78 2.56 10.50
C LEU A 173 9.50 1.32 11.09
N HIS A 174 10.80 1.40 11.36
CA HIS A 174 11.54 0.35 12.08
C HIS A 174 11.14 0.26 13.56
N GLU A 175 10.68 1.37 14.13
CA GLU A 175 10.18 1.48 15.50
C GLU A 175 8.64 1.39 15.57
N ALA A 176 8.00 0.80 14.55
CA ALA A 176 6.56 0.53 14.61
C ALA A 176 6.22 -0.29 15.87
N THR A 177 5.24 0.18 16.64
CA THR A 177 4.87 -0.41 17.94
C THR A 177 4.02 -1.65 17.74
N LYS A 178 3.94 -2.53 18.74
CA LYS A 178 3.03 -3.68 18.64
C LYS A 178 1.57 -3.24 18.67
N CYS A 179 1.26 -2.34 19.60
CA CYS A 179 -0.09 -1.82 19.77
C CYS A 179 -0.20 -0.48 19.04
N ALA A 180 -1.18 -0.39 18.16
CA ALA A 180 -1.59 0.86 17.55
C ALA A 180 -2.35 1.73 18.58
N GLN A 181 -2.51 3.01 18.28
CA GLN A 181 -3.11 3.97 19.20
C GLN A 181 -4.58 3.66 19.53
N ASP A 182 -5.29 3.06 18.58
CA ASP A 182 -6.67 2.57 18.68
C ASP A 182 -6.77 1.20 19.40
N GLY A 183 -5.64 0.67 19.90
CA GLY A 183 -5.57 -0.56 20.67
C GLY A 183 -5.50 -1.84 19.85
N PHE A 184 -5.47 -1.76 18.52
CA PHE A 184 -5.29 -2.93 17.66
C PHE A 184 -3.83 -3.43 17.70
N ASP A 185 -3.65 -4.76 17.63
CA ASP A 185 -2.33 -5.39 17.51
C ASP A 185 -1.85 -5.35 16.07
N GLN A 186 -1.04 -4.35 15.72
CA GLN A 186 -0.57 -4.15 14.35
C GLN A 186 0.58 -5.08 13.94
N TYR A 187 1.07 -5.97 14.81
CA TYR A 187 2.06 -6.99 14.43
C TYR A 187 1.40 -8.17 13.73
N PHE A 188 0.82 -7.97 12.54
CA PHE A 188 0.34 -9.02 11.62
C PHE A 188 1.03 -8.90 10.27
N GLY A 189 1.04 -9.92 9.40
CA GLY A 189 1.73 -9.77 8.11
C GLY A 189 3.25 -9.75 8.30
N ILE A 190 3.96 -8.73 7.80
CA ILE A 190 5.42 -8.65 7.82
C ILE A 190 6.04 -8.94 9.21
N PRO A 191 5.60 -8.29 10.32
CA PRO A 191 6.16 -8.53 11.65
C PRO A 191 6.04 -9.96 12.18
N ARG A 192 5.10 -10.77 11.67
CA ARG A 192 4.92 -12.19 12.02
C ARG A 192 5.38 -13.17 10.92
N ALA A 193 5.72 -12.65 9.75
CA ALA A 193 6.14 -13.43 8.59
C ALA A 193 7.66 -13.46 8.42
N PHE A 194 8.36 -12.41 8.86
CA PHE A 194 9.81 -12.27 8.71
C PHE A 194 10.47 -12.01 10.06
N ASP A 195 11.69 -12.51 10.21
CA ASP A 195 12.59 -12.06 11.26
C ASP A 195 13.02 -10.61 11.04
N ARG A 196 13.41 -9.94 12.13
CA ARG A 196 14.03 -8.61 12.03
C ARG A 196 15.38 -8.68 11.29
N PRO A 197 15.83 -7.60 10.65
CA PRO A 197 15.19 -6.27 10.62
C PRO A 197 14.06 -6.18 9.59
N TRP A 198 13.01 -5.44 9.97
CA TRP A 198 11.93 -4.99 9.12
C TRP A 198 11.53 -3.57 9.51
N ALA A 199 10.89 -2.84 8.60
CA ALA A 199 10.20 -1.57 8.86
C ALA A 199 8.79 -1.68 8.28
N VAL A 200 7.74 -1.26 8.99
CA VAL A 200 6.36 -1.49 8.50
C VAL A 200 5.46 -0.28 8.65
N LYS A 201 4.57 -0.10 7.67
CA LYS A 201 3.33 0.64 7.84
C LYS A 201 2.15 -0.28 7.52
N GLN A 202 1.32 -0.46 8.53
CA GLN A 202 0.13 -1.31 8.49
C GLN A 202 -1.10 -0.48 8.17
N GLY A 203 -2.15 -1.12 7.65
CA GLY A 203 -3.46 -0.49 7.43
C GLY A 203 -4.61 -1.46 7.66
N TRP A 204 -5.67 -1.01 8.32
CA TRP A 204 -6.92 -1.75 8.47
C TRP A 204 -8.12 -0.81 8.48
N SER A 205 -9.27 -1.31 8.06
CA SER A 205 -10.53 -0.54 8.03
C SER A 205 -11.72 -1.49 8.03
N GLY A 206 -12.82 -1.08 8.67
CA GLY A 206 -14.04 -1.88 8.79
C GLY A 206 -14.04 -2.88 9.94
N PHE A 207 -13.16 -2.71 10.94
CA PHE A 207 -13.08 -3.55 12.14
C PHE A 207 -13.73 -2.95 13.40
N GLY A 208 -14.39 -1.80 13.27
CA GLY A 208 -14.88 -1.02 14.41
C GLY A 208 -13.78 -0.13 14.99
N ASP A 209 -14.12 0.60 16.05
CA ASP A 209 -13.24 1.61 16.65
C ASP A 209 -12.18 1.03 17.60
N ALA A 210 -12.37 -0.21 18.06
CA ALA A 210 -11.45 -0.91 18.95
C ALA A 210 -11.60 -2.43 18.80
N PRO A 211 -10.55 -3.23 19.07
CA PRO A 211 -10.65 -4.69 19.06
C PRO A 211 -11.43 -5.23 20.27
N ASP A 212 -11.97 -6.45 20.13
CA ASP A 212 -12.64 -7.18 21.22
C ASP A 212 -11.68 -7.56 22.38
N GLY A 213 -10.36 -7.49 22.15
CA GLY A 213 -9.32 -7.62 23.18
C GLY A 213 -8.24 -6.55 23.03
N ALA A 214 -7.87 -5.87 24.11
CA ALA A 214 -7.01 -4.69 24.02
C ALA A 214 -5.52 -5.03 23.93
N CYS A 215 -4.86 -4.56 22.86
CA CYS A 215 -3.42 -4.28 22.88
C CYS A 215 -3.24 -2.91 23.54
N THR A 216 -2.45 -2.80 24.60
CA THR A 216 -2.26 -1.52 25.30
C THR A 216 -1.24 -0.65 24.57
N PRO A 217 -1.59 0.58 24.14
CA PRO A 217 -0.62 1.50 23.52
C PRO A 217 0.59 1.74 24.41
N GLU A 218 1.78 1.75 23.81
CA GLU A 218 3.06 1.91 24.53
C GLU A 218 3.32 3.36 24.96
N ALA A 219 2.72 4.33 24.26
CA ALA A 219 2.90 5.75 24.48
C ALA A 219 1.55 6.51 24.41
N PRO A 220 1.42 7.65 25.11
CA PRO A 220 0.25 8.51 24.98
C PRO A 220 0.23 9.22 23.61
N SER A 221 -0.97 9.46 23.08
CA SER A 221 -1.15 10.29 21.88
C SER A 221 -0.57 11.70 22.09
N PRO A 222 0.04 12.28 21.05
CA PRO A 222 0.44 13.68 21.07
C PRO A 222 -0.79 14.58 21.19
N ARG A 223 -0.62 15.80 21.73
CA ARG A 223 -1.73 16.76 21.81
C ARG A 223 -2.18 17.16 20.40
N ILE A 224 -3.49 17.23 20.17
CA ILE A 224 -4.05 17.68 18.90
C ILE A 224 -4.90 18.94 19.13
N PRO A 225 -4.55 20.09 18.51
CA PRO A 225 -5.38 21.30 18.56
C PRO A 225 -6.68 21.09 17.77
N HIS A 226 -7.73 20.61 18.44
CA HIS A 226 -9.03 20.34 17.79
C HIS A 226 -9.70 21.59 17.22
N ASP A 227 -9.33 22.79 17.69
CA ASP A 227 -9.80 24.06 17.13
C ASP A 227 -9.26 24.30 15.71
N VAL A 228 -8.05 23.85 15.40
CA VAL A 228 -7.48 23.89 14.04
C VAL A 228 -8.29 23.01 13.11
N ILE A 229 -8.59 21.77 13.53
CA ILE A 229 -9.41 20.85 12.73
C ILE A 229 -10.80 21.45 12.50
N ARG A 230 -11.43 21.99 13.55
CA ARG A 230 -12.75 22.63 13.48
C ARG A 230 -12.81 23.84 12.56
N ARG A 231 -11.77 24.68 12.55
CA ARG A 231 -11.71 25.87 11.68
C ARG A 231 -11.51 25.50 10.21
N SER A 232 -10.90 24.37 9.92
CA SER A 232 -10.57 23.95 8.56
C SER A 232 -11.67 23.13 7.87
N THR A 233 -12.65 22.66 8.63
CA THR A 233 -13.85 21.94 8.14
C THR A 233 -15.01 22.89 7.90
N ASP A 234 -15.83 22.61 6.87
CA ASP A 234 -17.01 23.43 6.54
C ASP A 234 -18.25 23.09 7.42
N GLY A 235 -18.11 22.17 8.39
CA GLY A 235 -19.19 21.71 9.26
C GLY A 235 -18.71 20.98 10.52
N PRO A 236 -19.63 20.55 11.40
CA PRO A 236 -19.27 19.76 12.59
C PRO A 236 -18.70 18.39 12.16
N PHE A 237 -17.58 17.99 12.75
CA PHE A 237 -16.87 16.76 12.40
C PHE A 237 -16.69 15.83 13.60
N THR A 238 -16.47 14.56 13.30
CA THR A 238 -16.01 13.53 14.24
C THR A 238 -14.73 12.91 13.70
N LEU A 239 -13.74 12.66 14.56
CA LEU A 239 -12.55 11.90 14.20
C LEU A 239 -12.90 10.42 14.18
N SER A 240 -12.41 9.70 13.18
CA SER A 240 -12.64 8.27 13.00
C SER A 240 -11.37 7.60 12.48
N PRO A 241 -11.26 6.25 12.59
CA PRO A 241 -10.09 5.52 12.11
C PRO A 241 -9.83 5.63 10.59
N ASP A 242 -10.84 6.02 9.81
CA ASP A 242 -10.72 6.17 8.35
C ASP A 242 -10.59 7.65 7.92
N GLY A 243 -10.72 8.60 8.84
CA GLY A 243 -10.83 10.00 8.44
C GLY A 243 -11.54 10.94 9.39
N ILE A 244 -11.73 12.16 8.89
CA ILE A 244 -12.55 13.21 9.49
C ILE A 244 -13.93 13.10 8.86
N VAL A 245 -14.92 12.66 9.64
CA VAL A 245 -16.30 12.49 9.20
C VAL A 245 -17.06 13.78 9.43
N GLU A 246 -17.42 14.50 8.36
CA GLU A 246 -18.32 15.64 8.43
C GLU A 246 -19.77 15.18 8.64
N SER A 247 -20.50 15.81 9.57
CA SER A 247 -21.88 15.43 9.90
C SER A 247 -22.88 15.71 8.76
N ALA A 248 -22.50 16.53 7.78
CA ALA A 248 -23.22 16.76 6.54
C ALA A 248 -22.22 17.18 5.45
N PRO A 249 -22.03 16.42 4.36
CA PRO A 249 -21.12 16.81 3.30
C PRO A 249 -21.68 18.04 2.57
N THR A 250 -21.11 19.21 2.85
CA THR A 250 -21.54 20.49 2.22
C THR A 250 -21.10 20.59 0.76
N ARG A 251 -20.15 19.74 0.34
CA ARG A 251 -19.67 19.64 -1.03
C ARG A 251 -19.41 18.17 -1.38
N ARG A 252 -20.21 17.59 -2.27
CA ARG A 252 -19.81 16.34 -2.96
C ARG A 252 -18.62 16.70 -3.85
N SER A 253 -17.47 16.05 -3.68
CA SER A 253 -16.47 16.00 -4.73
C SER A 253 -17.15 15.54 -6.02
N ALA A 254 -16.77 16.11 -7.17
CA ALA A 254 -17.41 15.76 -8.43
C ALA A 254 -17.35 14.23 -8.64
N PRO A 255 -18.48 13.54 -8.93
CA PRO A 255 -18.53 12.08 -9.00
C PRO A 255 -17.64 11.40 -10.05
N GLY A 256 -16.95 12.16 -10.90
CA GLY A 256 -16.23 11.66 -12.07
C GLY A 256 -14.77 11.25 -11.86
N ASP A 257 -14.12 11.71 -10.78
CA ASP A 257 -12.66 11.55 -10.59
C ASP A 257 -12.28 10.58 -9.45
N ALA A 258 -13.27 10.08 -8.71
CA ALA A 258 -13.00 9.20 -7.58
C ALA A 258 -12.88 7.72 -8.03
N PRO A 259 -11.85 7.00 -7.57
CA PRO A 259 -11.62 5.60 -7.95
C PRO A 259 -12.75 4.71 -7.40
N ALA A 260 -13.24 3.79 -8.22
CA ALA A 260 -14.26 2.83 -7.83
C ALA A 260 -13.64 1.69 -7.00
N ILE A 261 -13.30 1.97 -5.75
CA ILE A 261 -12.73 1.01 -4.78
C ILE A 261 -13.80 0.45 -3.83
N ASP A 262 -13.59 -0.77 -3.34
CA ASP A 262 -14.47 -1.39 -2.36
C ASP A 262 -14.27 -0.75 -0.97
N LEU A 263 -15.33 -0.11 -0.49
CA LEU A 263 -15.41 0.52 0.84
C LEU A 263 -16.22 -0.31 1.86
N LYS A 264 -16.70 -1.49 1.48
CA LYS A 264 -17.61 -2.32 2.29
C LYS A 264 -16.90 -3.49 2.95
N LYS A 265 -16.11 -4.24 2.18
CA LYS A 265 -15.29 -5.36 2.68
C LYS A 265 -14.32 -4.88 3.74
N ARG A 266 -13.82 -5.74 4.61
CA ARG A 266 -12.81 -5.34 5.61
C ARG A 266 -11.44 -5.27 4.95
N ALA A 267 -10.70 -4.19 5.14
CA ALA A 267 -9.36 -4.06 4.60
C ALA A 267 -8.34 -4.39 5.68
N MET A 268 -7.32 -5.18 5.34
CA MET A 268 -6.14 -5.39 6.17
C MET A 268 -4.91 -5.46 5.26
N HIS A 269 -3.90 -4.66 5.56
CA HIS A 269 -2.77 -4.40 4.68
C HIS A 269 -1.47 -4.43 5.48
N THR A 270 -0.46 -5.08 4.93
CA THR A 270 0.91 -5.02 5.44
C THR A 270 1.85 -4.56 4.36
N THR A 271 2.60 -3.50 4.67
CA THR A 271 3.53 -2.88 3.73
C THR A 271 4.80 -2.50 4.48
N GLY A 272 5.95 -2.61 3.83
CA GLY A 272 7.20 -2.32 4.51
C GLY A 272 8.43 -2.83 3.80
N THR A 273 9.52 -2.82 4.54
CA THR A 273 10.82 -3.33 4.14
C THR A 273 11.23 -4.53 4.99
N VAL A 274 11.96 -5.45 4.39
CA VAL A 274 12.49 -6.65 5.07
C VAL A 274 13.95 -6.88 4.71
N GLY A 275 14.72 -7.37 5.67
CA GLY A 275 16.13 -7.70 5.52
C GLY A 275 17.07 -6.53 5.80
N ILE A 276 18.35 -6.85 5.95
CA ILE A 276 19.41 -5.88 6.26
C ILE A 276 19.39 -4.75 5.23
N GLN A 277 19.49 -3.50 5.71
CA GLN A 277 19.48 -2.28 4.88
C GLN A 277 18.22 -2.14 4.01
N ASP A 278 17.08 -2.64 4.49
CA ASP A 278 15.79 -2.56 3.80
C ASP A 278 15.85 -3.19 2.40
N LYS A 279 16.56 -4.31 2.25
CA LYS A 279 16.89 -4.90 0.94
C LYS A 279 15.66 -5.19 0.08
N LYS A 280 14.54 -5.58 0.67
CA LYS A 280 13.31 -5.89 -0.05
C LYS A 280 12.19 -4.98 0.42
N ILE A 281 11.35 -4.56 -0.51
CA ILE A 281 10.07 -3.92 -0.22
C ILE A 281 9.00 -4.98 -0.43
N VAL A 282 8.12 -5.17 0.56
CA VAL A 282 7.03 -6.14 0.52
C VAL A 282 5.72 -5.41 0.73
N VAL A 283 4.77 -5.61 -0.18
CA VAL A 283 3.42 -5.05 -0.10
C VAL A 283 2.41 -6.18 -0.27
N VAL A 284 1.49 -6.32 0.69
CA VAL A 284 0.36 -7.24 0.62
C VAL A 284 -0.90 -6.49 1.03
N LEU A 285 -1.86 -6.41 0.12
CA LEU A 285 -3.13 -5.72 0.29
C LEU A 285 -4.27 -6.74 0.21
N THR A 286 -5.12 -6.83 1.24
CA THR A 286 -6.29 -7.73 1.21
C THR A 286 -7.61 -7.02 1.50
N LEU A 287 -8.69 -7.55 0.91
CA LEU A 287 -10.07 -7.30 1.31
C LEU A 287 -10.74 -8.61 1.70
N GLU A 288 -11.36 -8.60 2.87
CA GLU A 288 -11.99 -9.75 3.51
C GLU A 288 -13.52 -9.59 3.55
N PRO A 289 -14.28 -10.69 3.61
CA PRO A 289 -15.70 -10.67 3.92
C PRO A 289 -16.03 -9.83 5.17
N THR A 290 -17.22 -9.22 5.22
CA THR A 290 -17.63 -8.29 6.28
C THR A 290 -17.85 -8.95 7.64
N ASP A 291 -17.96 -10.27 7.68
CA ASP A 291 -18.10 -11.09 8.89
C ASP A 291 -16.76 -11.67 9.38
N THR A 292 -15.65 -11.41 8.69
CA THR A 292 -14.31 -11.84 9.12
C THR A 292 -13.87 -11.08 10.37
N SER A 293 -13.50 -11.81 11.43
CA SER A 293 -12.95 -11.20 12.67
C SER A 293 -11.54 -10.64 12.45
N TRP A 294 -11.09 -9.78 13.37
CA TRP A 294 -9.73 -9.24 13.37
C TRP A 294 -8.67 -10.35 13.34
N GLU A 295 -8.79 -11.35 14.22
CA GLU A 295 -7.83 -12.43 14.40
C GLU A 295 -7.72 -13.28 13.14
N VAL A 296 -8.87 -13.59 12.52
CA VAL A 296 -8.92 -14.37 11.29
C VAL A 296 -8.27 -13.60 10.15
N SER A 297 -8.59 -12.32 9.99
CA SER A 297 -7.95 -11.45 8.99
C SER A 297 -6.44 -11.37 9.20
N ALA A 298 -6.01 -11.12 10.45
CA ALA A 298 -4.60 -11.02 10.83
C ALA A 298 -3.84 -12.32 10.54
N GLN A 299 -4.44 -13.46 10.82
CA GLN A 299 -3.87 -14.77 10.51
C GLN A 299 -3.75 -15.00 8.99
N ARG A 300 -4.81 -14.71 8.23
CA ARG A 300 -4.84 -14.89 6.77
C ARG A 300 -3.79 -14.05 6.08
N ILE A 301 -3.72 -12.75 6.36
CA ILE A 301 -2.70 -11.90 5.76
C ILE A 301 -1.30 -12.34 6.16
N THR A 302 -1.09 -12.78 7.42
CA THR A 302 0.21 -13.31 7.86
C THR A 302 0.63 -14.55 7.07
N LEU A 303 -0.29 -15.48 6.83
CA LEU A 303 -0.01 -16.69 6.05
C LEU A 303 0.30 -16.35 4.59
N LEU A 304 -0.47 -15.44 3.99
CA LEU A 304 -0.20 -14.95 2.63
C LEU A 304 1.16 -14.25 2.55
N THR A 305 1.50 -13.39 3.51
CA THR A 305 2.81 -12.72 3.57
C THR A 305 3.96 -13.73 3.71
N LYS A 306 3.78 -14.82 4.46
CA LYS A 306 4.78 -15.91 4.51
C LYS A 306 4.95 -16.60 3.15
N ALA A 307 3.85 -16.87 2.44
CA ALA A 307 3.91 -17.45 1.10
C ALA A 307 4.64 -16.52 0.11
N VAL A 308 4.32 -15.22 0.13
CA VAL A 308 5.02 -14.18 -0.64
C VAL A 308 6.52 -14.17 -0.32
N GLY A 309 6.88 -14.21 0.97
CA GLY A 309 8.28 -14.23 1.42
C GLY A 309 9.06 -15.46 0.96
N HIS A 310 8.44 -16.64 0.97
CA HIS A 310 9.06 -17.87 0.47
C HIS A 310 9.26 -17.86 -1.05
N ALA A 311 8.36 -17.24 -1.81
CA ALA A 311 8.47 -17.11 -3.25
C ALA A 311 9.53 -16.09 -3.70
N ALA A 312 9.90 -15.16 -2.82
CA ALA A 312 10.97 -14.18 -3.04
C ALA A 312 12.20 -14.48 -2.16
N PRO A 313 12.88 -15.64 -2.30
CA PRO A 313 14.07 -15.93 -1.52
C PRO A 313 15.18 -14.92 -1.84
N ASP A 314 16.15 -14.77 -0.94
CA ASP A 314 17.36 -14.05 -1.31
C ASP A 314 18.03 -14.77 -2.47
N ALA A 315 18.45 -14.01 -3.49
CA ALA A 315 19.28 -14.54 -4.56
C ALA A 315 20.42 -15.32 -3.92
N ARG A 316 20.49 -16.63 -4.21
CA ARG A 316 21.58 -17.48 -3.71
C ARG A 316 22.87 -16.77 -4.09
N SER A 317 23.68 -16.41 -3.09
CA SER A 317 25.06 -15.99 -3.33
C SER A 317 25.66 -17.04 -4.25
N GLY A 318 25.97 -16.63 -5.49
CA GLY A 318 26.43 -17.54 -6.51
C GLY A 318 27.59 -18.34 -5.94
N THR A 319 27.45 -19.66 -5.89
CA THR A 319 28.60 -20.55 -5.70
C THR A 319 29.50 -20.31 -6.91
N GLY A 320 30.46 -19.41 -6.73
CA GLY A 320 31.56 -19.20 -7.66
C GLY A 320 32.34 -20.50 -7.73
N ASN A 321 32.02 -21.30 -8.75
CA ASN A 321 32.94 -22.31 -9.25
C ASN A 321 33.68 -21.66 -10.42
N ARG A 322 34.87 -21.14 -10.13
CA ARG A 322 36.01 -21.11 -11.06
C ARG A 322 37.28 -20.81 -10.29
#